data_AF-A0A8S2H1T6-F1
#
_entry.id   AF-A0A8S2H1T6-F1
#
_cell.length_a   1.000
_cell.length_b   1.000
_cell.length_c   1.000
_cell.angle_alpha   90.00
_cell.angle_beta   90.00
_cell.angle_gamma   90.00
#
_symmetry.space_group_name_H-M   'P 1'
#
loop_
_entity.id
_entity.type
_entity.pdbx_description
1 polymer ?
#
loop_
_entity_poly.entity_id
_entity_poly.type
_entity_poly.pdbx_seq_one_letter_code
_entity_poly.pdbx_strand_id
1 'polypeptide(L)'
;MTKRIVKRKQEYEDDTKNSRKLPPTGILALRRSTNSQEQQIPMKVSFSLSSVNSTVLNNFSSNLLSIPDESMLSRFVAARLDLPVSQRLLHKFRLSIIKRCYEDQLRLMLDDFVSDSDLYMACLILQKQIEVIDGKKENIIIPSKHLQEVTAKTRREAIIDQTHLTMEQDES
;
A
#
# COMPACT_ATOMS: atom_id res chain seq x y z
N MET A 1 -26.27 -32.73 -51.10
CA MET A 1 -25.39 -31.89 -51.95
C MET A 1 -24.40 -31.15 -51.06
N THR A 2 -23.12 -31.37 -51.31
CA THR A 2 -22.01 -31.23 -50.36
C THR A 2 -21.11 -30.06 -50.73
N LYS A 3 -20.91 -29.06 -49.85
CA LYS A 3 -19.90 -27.99 -50.02
C LYS A 3 -19.38 -27.58 -48.63
N ARG A 4 -18.20 -28.03 -48.21
CA ARG A 4 -16.80 -27.59 -48.50
C ARG A 4 -16.26 -26.74 -47.33
N ILE A 5 -15.44 -27.42 -46.53
CA ILE A 5 -14.60 -26.91 -45.44
C ILE A 5 -13.41 -26.16 -46.07
N VAL A 6 -13.12 -24.95 -45.61
CA VAL A 6 -11.87 -24.23 -45.92
C VAL A 6 -11.08 -24.08 -44.63
N LYS A 7 -10.03 -24.89 -44.49
CA LYS A 7 -8.96 -24.70 -43.52
C LYS A 7 -8.01 -23.63 -44.08
N ARG A 8 -7.74 -22.56 -43.31
CA ARG A 8 -6.52 -21.76 -43.49
C ARG A 8 -5.65 -21.95 -42.26
N LYS A 9 -4.55 -22.67 -42.48
CA LYS A 9 -3.35 -22.62 -41.65
C LYS A 9 -2.67 -21.28 -41.89
N GLN A 10 -2.14 -20.66 -40.84
CA GLN A 10 -1.05 -19.69 -40.99
C GLN A 10 -0.07 -19.96 -39.84
N GLU A 11 0.95 -20.75 -40.19
CA GLU A 11 2.19 -20.91 -39.45
C GLU A 11 3.02 -19.63 -39.68
N TYR A 12 3.59 -19.07 -38.62
CA TYR A 12 4.70 -18.12 -38.72
C TYR A 12 5.62 -18.36 -37.53
N GLU A 13 6.63 -19.20 -37.76
CA GLU A 13 7.91 -19.11 -37.06
C GLU A 13 8.73 -18.03 -37.77
N ASP A 14 9.46 -17.18 -37.05
CA ASP A 14 10.89 -17.40 -36.83
C ASP A 14 11.58 -16.21 -36.16
N ASP A 15 12.53 -16.56 -35.30
CA ASP A 15 13.77 -15.88 -34.92
C ASP A 15 13.86 -14.34 -34.84
N THR A 16 14.13 -13.84 -33.63
CA THR A 16 15.23 -12.87 -33.45
C THR A 16 15.81 -12.91 -32.04
N LYS A 17 16.86 -13.73 -31.91
CA LYS A 17 17.89 -13.60 -30.88
C LYS A 17 18.48 -12.19 -30.95
N ASN A 18 18.40 -11.42 -29.87
CA ASN A 18 19.26 -10.25 -29.72
C ASN A 18 19.81 -10.17 -28.29
N SER A 19 20.89 -10.94 -28.08
CA SER A 19 21.81 -10.78 -26.97
C SER A 19 22.45 -9.39 -27.02
N ARG A 20 22.06 -8.49 -26.11
CA ARG A 20 22.89 -7.33 -25.78
C ARG A 20 23.60 -7.55 -24.46
N LYS A 21 24.92 -7.53 -24.60
CA LYS A 21 25.98 -7.69 -23.61
C LYS A 21 25.81 -6.68 -22.47
N LEU A 22 25.96 -7.18 -21.24
CA LEU A 22 26.29 -6.42 -20.04
C LEU A 22 27.71 -5.83 -20.16
N PRO A 23 27.95 -4.56 -19.78
CA PRO A 23 29.29 -4.10 -19.46
C PRO A 23 29.70 -4.53 -18.02
N PRO A 24 30.99 -4.79 -17.79
CA PRO A 24 31.53 -5.19 -16.49
C PRO A 24 31.96 -3.99 -15.63
N THR A 25 31.81 -4.17 -14.32
CA THR A 25 32.67 -3.68 -13.22
C THR A 25 32.86 -2.17 -13.02
N GLY A 26 32.42 -1.70 -11.85
CA GLY A 26 32.84 -0.45 -11.23
C GLY A 26 32.50 -0.44 -9.74
N ILE A 27 33.32 -1.12 -8.93
CA ILE A 27 33.27 -1.05 -7.47
C ILE A 27 33.75 0.35 -7.06
N LEU A 28 32.85 1.18 -6.53
CA LEU A 28 33.21 2.35 -5.72
C LEU A 28 32.68 2.13 -4.31
N ALA A 29 33.60 1.77 -3.42
CA ALA A 29 33.39 1.79 -1.99
C ALA A 29 33.29 3.25 -1.52
N LEU A 30 32.10 3.69 -1.13
CA LEU A 30 31.92 4.96 -0.43
C LEU A 30 31.52 4.67 1.03
N ARG A 31 32.53 4.73 1.91
CA ARG A 31 32.36 4.89 3.36
C ARG A 31 31.69 6.24 3.64
N ARG A 32 30.52 6.25 4.28
CA ARG A 32 30.01 7.35 5.12
C ARG A 32 29.29 6.71 6.30
N SER A 33 29.98 6.58 7.43
CA SER A 33 29.92 7.52 8.56
C SER A 33 28.50 7.65 9.10
N THR A 34 28.26 6.84 10.14
CA THR A 34 27.17 6.98 11.10
C THR A 34 27.33 8.31 11.83
N ASN A 35 26.36 9.20 11.71
CA ASN A 35 26.18 10.26 12.69
C ASN A 35 24.71 10.39 13.04
N SER A 36 24.43 9.99 14.28
CA SER A 36 23.16 10.16 14.97
C SER A 36 22.90 11.64 15.21
N GLN A 37 21.77 12.16 14.73
CA GLN A 37 21.03 13.21 15.43
C GLN A 37 19.54 13.05 15.14
N GLU A 38 18.82 12.56 16.14
CA GLU A 38 17.38 12.78 16.30
C GLU A 38 17.11 14.29 16.27
N GLN A 39 16.35 14.75 15.29
CA GLN A 39 15.61 16.00 15.38
C GLN A 39 14.12 15.69 15.22
N GLN A 40 13.41 15.87 16.33
CA GLN A 40 11.96 15.91 16.38
C GLN A 40 11.46 17.05 15.48
N ILE A 41 10.69 16.72 14.45
CA ILE A 41 9.95 17.70 13.64
C ILE A 41 8.54 17.82 14.26
N PRO A 42 8.15 18.98 14.82
CA PRO A 42 6.76 19.22 15.16
C PRO A 42 5.97 19.51 13.89
N MET A 43 5.17 18.54 13.43
CA MET A 43 4.23 18.77 12.33
C MET A 43 3.05 19.63 12.82
N LYS A 44 3.18 20.95 12.70
CA LYS A 44 2.02 21.86 12.62
C LYS A 44 1.60 21.96 11.16
N VAL A 45 0.65 21.11 10.74
CA VAL A 45 -0.01 21.23 9.44
C VAL A 45 -1.15 22.23 9.60
N SER A 46 -0.92 23.49 9.24
CA SER A 46 -1.98 24.48 9.08
C SER A 46 -2.67 24.23 7.73
N PHE A 47 -3.89 23.72 7.79
CA PHE A 47 -4.77 23.54 6.63
C PHE A 47 -5.32 24.90 6.20
N SER A 48 -4.83 25.42 5.07
CA SER A 48 -5.47 26.52 4.36
C SER A 48 -6.38 25.94 3.27
N LEU A 49 -7.68 25.93 3.52
CA LEU A 49 -8.72 25.61 2.54
C LEU A 49 -8.85 26.76 1.54
N SER A 50 -8.01 26.77 0.50
CA SER A 50 -8.24 27.64 -0.65
C SER A 50 -9.16 26.94 -1.66
N SER A 51 -10.39 27.47 -1.70
CA SER A 51 -11.46 27.33 -2.69
C SER A 51 -10.99 26.93 -4.11
N VAL A 52 -11.54 25.83 -4.64
CA VAL A 52 -11.48 25.46 -6.05
C VAL A 52 -12.86 25.07 -6.56
N ASN A 53 -13.23 25.67 -7.69
CA ASN A 53 -14.53 25.75 -8.36
C ASN A 53 -15.42 24.48 -8.37
N SER A 54 -16.52 24.53 -7.62
CA SER A 54 -17.56 23.51 -7.45
C SER A 54 -18.65 23.50 -8.53
N THR A 55 -18.32 23.43 -9.84
CA THR A 55 -19.37 23.52 -10.89
C THR A 55 -19.69 22.20 -11.60
N VAL A 56 -19.00 21.09 -11.30
CA VAL A 56 -19.30 19.78 -11.94
C VAL A 56 -19.75 18.69 -10.94
N LEU A 57 -19.68 18.95 -9.62
CA LEU A 57 -20.04 17.96 -8.59
C LEU A 57 -21.45 18.13 -7.99
N ASN A 58 -22.17 19.21 -8.29
CA ASN A 58 -23.42 19.54 -7.59
C ASN A 58 -24.65 18.69 -7.95
N ASN A 59 -24.57 17.76 -8.91
CA ASN A 59 -25.66 16.81 -9.17
C ASN A 59 -25.54 15.49 -8.37
N PHE A 60 -24.47 15.29 -7.59
CA PHE A 60 -24.24 14.03 -6.87
C PHE A 60 -24.66 14.05 -5.39
N SER A 61 -24.88 15.21 -4.79
CA SER A 61 -25.05 15.32 -3.33
C SER A 61 -26.38 14.78 -2.78
N SER A 62 -27.38 14.49 -3.62
CA SER A 62 -28.72 14.13 -3.13
C SER A 62 -28.96 12.63 -2.93
N ASN A 63 -28.07 11.75 -3.41
CA ASN A 63 -28.25 10.27 -3.36
C ASN A 63 -27.12 9.53 -2.61
N LEU A 64 -26.23 10.26 -1.92
CA LEU A 64 -24.89 9.79 -1.54
C LEU A 64 -24.82 8.97 -0.23
N LEU A 65 -25.87 8.21 0.10
CA LEU A 65 -25.87 7.28 1.25
C LEU A 65 -26.08 5.81 0.88
N SER A 66 -26.19 5.47 -0.41
CA SER A 66 -26.12 4.07 -0.83
C SER A 66 -24.69 3.74 -1.25
N ILE A 67 -24.13 2.69 -0.63
CA ILE A 67 -22.87 2.06 -1.06
C ILE A 67 -22.90 1.94 -2.59
N PRO A 68 -21.89 2.46 -3.31
CA PRO A 68 -21.88 2.38 -4.76
C PRO A 68 -21.96 0.91 -5.19
N ASP A 69 -22.91 0.61 -6.07
CA ASP A 69 -23.04 -0.72 -6.68
C ASP A 69 -21.69 -1.14 -7.30
N GLU A 70 -21.35 -2.42 -7.21
CA GLU A 70 -20.04 -2.95 -7.65
C GLU A 70 -19.77 -2.64 -9.13
N SER A 71 -20.84 -2.56 -9.94
CA SER A 71 -20.76 -2.14 -11.34
C SER A 71 -20.27 -0.70 -11.52
N MET A 72 -20.74 0.22 -10.67
CA MET A 72 -20.33 1.62 -10.67
C MET A 72 -18.89 1.76 -10.17
N LEU A 73 -18.52 1.02 -9.11
CA LEU A 73 -17.15 1.01 -8.58
C LEU A 73 -16.16 0.61 -9.68
N SER A 74 -16.44 -0.48 -10.40
CA SER A 74 -15.58 -0.94 -11.49
C SER A 74 -15.43 0.11 -12.59
N ARG A 75 -16.52 0.81 -12.95
CA ARG A 75 -16.49 1.88 -13.96
C ARG A 75 -15.66 3.08 -13.50
N PHE A 76 -15.83 3.49 -12.25
CA PHE A 76 -15.10 4.61 -11.65
C PHE A 76 -13.60 4.35 -11.53
N VAL A 77 -13.22 3.12 -11.20
CA VAL A 77 -11.83 2.70 -11.15
C VAL A 77 -11.23 2.68 -12.55
N ALA A 78 -11.94 2.13 -13.54
CA ALA A 78 -11.46 2.12 -14.93
C ALA A 78 -11.19 3.54 -15.46
N ALA A 79 -12.11 4.47 -15.25
CA ALA A 79 -11.94 5.87 -15.68
C ALA A 79 -10.71 6.54 -15.04
N ARG A 80 -10.36 6.16 -13.80
CA ARG A 80 -9.19 6.69 -13.08
C ARG A 80 -7.88 6.05 -13.52
N LEU A 81 -7.91 4.78 -13.92
CA LEU A 81 -6.74 4.09 -14.46
C LEU A 81 -6.27 4.71 -15.79
N ASP A 82 -7.17 5.31 -16.55
CA ASP A 82 -6.85 6.01 -17.80
C ASP A 82 -6.20 7.39 -17.59
N LEU A 83 -6.14 7.91 -16.34
CA LEU A 83 -5.53 9.20 -16.05
C LEU A 83 -4.00 9.17 -16.22
N PRO A 84 -3.37 10.28 -16.68
CA PRO A 84 -1.92 10.34 -16.86
C PRO A 84 -1.12 10.02 -15.59
N VAL A 85 -1.63 10.36 -14.41
CA VAL A 85 -1.00 10.01 -13.13
C VAL A 85 -0.91 8.49 -12.96
N SER A 86 -2.00 7.77 -13.18
CA SER A 86 -2.07 6.31 -13.13
C SER A 86 -1.11 5.68 -14.13
N GLN A 87 -1.06 6.21 -15.35
CA GLN A 87 -0.15 5.73 -16.39
C GLN A 87 1.32 5.91 -16.00
N ARG A 88 1.69 7.04 -15.38
CA ARG A 88 3.05 7.22 -14.82
C ARG A 88 3.36 6.23 -13.71
N LEU A 89 2.39 5.90 -12.87
CA LEU A 89 2.56 4.97 -11.75
C LEU A 89 2.70 3.52 -12.20
N LEU A 90 2.16 3.12 -13.36
CA LEU A 90 2.30 1.77 -13.91
C LEU A 90 3.75 1.36 -14.18
N HIS A 91 4.66 2.32 -14.37
CA HIS A 91 6.09 2.03 -14.49
C HIS A 91 6.74 1.63 -13.16
N LYS A 92 6.11 1.93 -12.01
CA LYS A 92 6.65 1.69 -10.66
C LYS A 92 5.87 0.64 -9.89
N PHE A 93 4.56 0.56 -10.09
CA PHE A 93 3.65 -0.29 -9.33
C PHE A 93 2.91 -1.25 -10.26
N ARG A 94 2.56 -2.43 -9.73
CA ARG A 94 1.68 -3.36 -10.44
C ARG A 94 0.28 -2.76 -10.58
N LEU A 95 -0.36 -2.98 -11.73
CA LEU A 95 -1.74 -2.52 -11.99
C LEU A 95 -2.72 -2.92 -10.88
N SER A 96 -2.57 -4.14 -10.33
CA SER A 96 -3.41 -4.63 -9.23
C SER A 96 -3.34 -3.76 -7.96
N ILE A 97 -2.18 -3.17 -7.67
CA ILE A 97 -1.98 -2.29 -6.50
C ILE A 97 -2.70 -0.97 -6.74
N ILE A 98 -2.46 -0.34 -7.90
CA ILE A 98 -3.09 0.94 -8.25
C ILE A 98 -4.61 0.80 -8.29
N LYS A 99 -5.12 -0.27 -8.92
CA LYS A 99 -6.55 -0.59 -8.95
C LYS A 99 -7.12 -0.70 -7.54
N ARG A 100 -6.42 -1.40 -6.65
CA ARG A 100 -6.85 -1.59 -5.26
C ARG A 100 -6.85 -0.29 -4.47
N CYS A 101 -5.87 0.58 -4.65
CA CYS A 101 -5.85 1.90 -4.02
C CYS A 101 -7.09 2.73 -4.39
N TYR A 102 -7.48 2.74 -5.66
CA TYR A 102 -8.71 3.45 -6.07
C TYR A 102 -9.98 2.80 -5.54
N GLU A 103 -10.06 1.47 -5.54
CA GLU A 103 -11.19 0.75 -4.95
C GLU A 103 -11.33 1.07 -3.46
N ASP A 104 -10.22 1.03 -2.70
CA ASP A 104 -10.22 1.28 -1.26
C ASP A 104 -10.58 2.74 -0.97
N GLN A 105 -10.03 3.70 -1.73
CA GLN A 105 -10.35 5.13 -1.57
C GLN A 105 -11.85 5.40 -1.83
N LEU A 106 -12.41 4.84 -2.90
CA LEU A 106 -13.83 4.99 -3.22
C LEU A 106 -14.73 4.30 -2.18
N ARG A 107 -14.32 3.15 -1.63
CA ARG A 107 -15.10 2.45 -0.58
C ARG A 107 -15.07 3.17 0.76
N LEU A 108 -13.94 3.77 1.13
CA LEU A 108 -13.76 4.38 2.45
C LEU A 108 -14.20 5.84 2.51
N MET A 109 -13.87 6.63 1.48
CA MET A 109 -14.07 8.08 1.50
C MET A 109 -15.15 8.55 0.52
N LEU A 110 -15.61 7.68 -0.39
CA LEU A 110 -16.51 8.04 -1.50
C LEU A 110 -15.97 9.23 -2.34
N ASP A 111 -14.65 9.43 -2.33
CA ASP A 111 -13.97 10.56 -2.95
C ASP A 111 -12.71 10.09 -3.69
N ASP A 112 -12.02 11.00 -4.38
CA ASP A 112 -10.74 10.75 -5.04
C ASP A 112 -9.53 11.03 -4.13
N PHE A 113 -8.32 10.75 -4.62
CA PHE A 113 -7.10 11.22 -4.00
C PHE A 113 -6.94 12.74 -4.21
N VAL A 114 -6.61 13.46 -3.13
CA VAL A 114 -6.42 14.92 -3.18
C VAL A 114 -5.22 15.30 -4.04
N SER A 115 -4.17 14.47 -4.05
CA SER A 115 -2.97 14.70 -4.85
C SER A 115 -2.36 13.42 -5.43
N ASP A 116 -1.58 13.57 -6.50
CA ASP A 116 -0.74 12.52 -7.07
C ASP A 116 0.21 11.89 -6.01
N SER A 117 0.65 12.70 -5.04
CA SER A 117 1.53 12.24 -3.95
C SER A 117 0.78 11.31 -2.99
N ASP A 118 -0.48 11.58 -2.70
CA ASP A 118 -1.29 10.74 -1.81
C ASP A 118 -1.54 9.37 -2.45
N LEU A 119 -1.86 9.35 -3.75
CA LEU A 119 -1.99 8.12 -4.51
C LEU A 119 -0.65 7.34 -4.53
N TYR A 120 0.47 8.03 -4.74
CA TYR A 120 1.79 7.40 -4.70
C TYR A 120 2.09 6.77 -3.33
N MET A 121 1.82 7.49 -2.24
CA MET A 121 2.02 7.01 -0.88
C MET A 121 1.11 5.82 -0.57
N ALA A 122 -0.16 5.88 -0.98
CA ALA A 122 -1.09 4.77 -0.84
C ALA A 122 -0.59 3.51 -1.57
N CYS A 123 -0.12 3.66 -2.82
CA CYS A 123 0.46 2.55 -3.58
C CYS A 123 1.70 1.96 -2.89
N LEU A 124 2.58 2.81 -2.36
CA LEU A 124 3.80 2.39 -1.68
C LEU A 124 3.49 1.61 -0.39
N ILE A 125 2.56 2.11 0.43
CA ILE A 125 2.13 1.45 1.67
C ILE A 125 1.51 0.09 1.34
N LEU A 126 0.58 0.05 0.39
CA LEU A 126 -0.09 -1.19 0.01
C LEU A 126 0.91 -2.21 -0.56
N GLN A 127 1.86 -1.77 -1.38
CA GLN A 127 2.93 -2.63 -1.87
C GLN A 127 3.75 -3.21 -0.71
N LYS A 128 4.15 -2.38 0.25
CA LYS A 128 4.93 -2.82 1.42
C LYS A 128 4.15 -3.78 2.29
N GLN A 129 2.85 -3.56 2.48
CA GLN A 129 1.98 -4.50 3.20
C GLN A 129 1.90 -5.84 2.50
N ILE A 130 1.74 -5.86 1.17
CA ILE A 130 1.72 -7.11 0.39
C ILE A 130 3.08 -7.83 0.47
N GLU A 131 4.20 -7.10 0.36
CA GLU A 131 5.55 -7.66 0.45
C GLU A 131 5.85 -8.23 1.85
N VAL A 132 5.41 -7.56 2.90
CA VAL A 132 5.62 -8.00 4.29
C VAL A 132 4.69 -9.16 4.64
N ILE A 133 3.42 -9.08 4.25
CA ILE A 133 2.43 -10.09 4.61
C ILE A 133 2.61 -11.34 3.76
N ASP A 134 2.95 -11.24 2.47
CA ASP A 134 3.24 -12.36 1.55
C ASP A 134 2.28 -13.58 1.66
N GLY A 135 1.02 -13.35 2.06
CA GLY A 135 0.07 -14.41 2.41
C GLY A 135 0.48 -15.31 3.61
N LYS A 136 1.62 -15.03 4.25
CA LYS A 136 2.18 -15.72 5.40
C LYS A 136 1.50 -15.22 6.67
N LYS A 137 0.63 -16.06 7.21
CA LYS A 137 -0.15 -15.78 8.43
C LYS A 137 0.75 -15.41 9.61
N GLU A 138 1.97 -15.95 9.63
CA GLU A 138 3.01 -15.66 10.61
C GLU A 138 3.50 -14.20 10.61
N ASN A 139 3.37 -13.48 9.50
CA ASN A 139 3.78 -12.07 9.39
C ASN A 139 2.66 -11.10 9.78
N ILE A 140 1.45 -11.60 10.05
CA ILE A 140 0.33 -10.80 10.55
C ILE A 140 0.50 -10.64 12.06
N ILE A 141 1.17 -9.57 12.48
CA ILE A 141 1.22 -9.18 13.90
C ILE A 141 -0.18 -8.67 14.29
N ILE A 142 -0.95 -9.52 14.96
CA ILE A 142 -2.23 -9.11 15.56
C ILE A 142 -1.90 -8.37 16.86
N PRO A 143 -2.13 -7.05 16.94
CA PRO A 143 -1.71 -6.25 18.10
C PRO A 143 -2.27 -6.78 19.41
N SER A 144 -3.49 -7.34 19.41
CA SER A 144 -4.12 -7.86 20.63
C SER A 144 -3.36 -9.00 21.28
N LYS A 145 -2.78 -9.92 20.49
CA LYS A 145 -2.05 -11.08 21.04
C LYS A 145 -0.69 -10.69 21.58
N HIS A 146 0.05 -9.88 20.81
CA HIS A 146 1.38 -9.43 21.23
C HIS A 146 1.31 -8.48 22.43
N LEU A 147 0.31 -7.57 22.45
CA LEU A 147 0.11 -6.68 23.58
C LEU A 147 -0.32 -7.43 24.84
N GLN A 148 -1.17 -8.46 24.73
CA GLN A 148 -1.52 -9.34 25.85
C GLN A 148 -0.28 -10.05 26.42
N GLU A 149 0.60 -10.53 25.56
CA GLU A 149 1.82 -11.24 25.96
C GLU A 149 2.83 -10.30 26.66
N VAL A 150 3.03 -9.09 26.12
CA VAL A 150 3.87 -8.06 26.75
C VAL A 150 3.27 -7.65 28.10
N THR A 151 1.96 -7.40 28.16
CA THR A 151 1.28 -7.01 29.41
C THR A 151 1.36 -8.12 30.46
N ALA A 152 1.20 -9.39 30.05
CA ALA A 152 1.32 -10.54 30.94
C ALA A 152 2.76 -10.73 31.45
N LYS A 153 3.77 -10.46 30.62
CA LYS A 153 5.18 -10.52 31.02
C LYS A 153 5.52 -9.43 32.04
N THR A 154 5.18 -8.17 31.76
CA THR A 154 5.38 -7.04 32.69
C THR A 154 4.69 -7.28 34.03
N ARG A 155 3.49 -7.88 34.02
CA ARG A 155 2.77 -8.21 35.27
C ARG A 155 3.47 -9.29 36.09
N ARG A 156 4.11 -10.28 35.47
CA ARG A 156 4.87 -11.32 36.18
C ARG A 156 6.14 -10.76 36.81
N GLU A 157 6.86 -9.91 36.08
CA GLU A 157 8.08 -9.25 36.58
C GLU A 157 7.76 -8.37 37.81
N ALA A 158 6.66 -7.61 37.77
CA ALA A 158 6.23 -6.80 38.92
C ALA A 158 5.83 -7.62 40.16
N ILE A 159 5.34 -8.85 39.99
CA ILE A 159 5.00 -9.73 41.13
C ILE A 159 6.27 -10.29 41.79
N ILE A 160 7.28 -10.65 40.99
CA ILE A 160 8.56 -11.17 41.50
C ILE A 160 9.26 -10.11 42.35
N ASP A 161 9.28 -8.86 41.91
CA ASP A 161 9.89 -7.75 42.64
C ASP A 161 9.18 -7.47 43.97
N GLN A 162 7.85 -7.62 44.04
CA GLN A 162 7.11 -7.50 45.30
C GLN A 162 7.39 -8.64 46.28
N THR A 163 7.53 -9.89 45.81
CA THR A 163 7.83 -11.02 46.70
C THR A 163 9.23 -10.96 47.30
N HIS A 164 10.21 -10.37 46.60
CA HIS A 164 11.55 -10.19 47.13
C HIS A 164 11.63 -9.15 48.26
N LEU A 165 10.75 -8.13 48.25
CA LEU A 165 10.68 -7.11 49.29
C LEU A 165 10.04 -7.61 50.60
N THR A 166 9.14 -8.58 50.51
CA THR A 166 8.45 -9.13 51.70
C THR A 166 9.29 -10.12 52.51
N MET A 167 10.31 -10.75 51.91
CA MET A 167 11.15 -11.71 52.62
C MET A 167 12.26 -11.07 53.48
N GLU A 168 12.59 -9.79 53.28
CA GLU A 168 13.62 -9.11 54.10
C GLU A 168 13.05 -8.46 55.38
N GLN A 169 11.72 -8.47 55.58
CA GLN A 169 11.10 -7.85 56.77
C GLN A 169 10.89 -8.81 57.96
N ASP A 170 11.09 -10.12 57.78
CA ASP A 170 10.88 -11.13 58.84
C ASP A 170 12.18 -11.60 59.53
N GLU A 171 13.35 -11.07 59.15
CA GLU A 171 14.65 -11.41 59.78
C GLU A 171 15.19 -10.33 60.75
N SER A 172 14.38 -9.34 61.16
CA SER A 172 14.76 -8.32 62.16
C SER A 172 13.98 -8.44 63.48
#